data_AF-A0A7W0G0G5-F1
#
_entry.id   AF-A0A7W0G0G5-F1
#
_cell.length_a   1.000
_cell.length_b   1.000
_cell.length_c   1.000
_cell.angle_alpha   90.00
_cell.angle_beta   90.00
_cell.angle_gamma   90.00
#
_symmetry.space_group_name_H-M   'P 1'
#
loop_
_entity.id
_entity.type
_entity.pdbx_description
1 polymer ?
#
loop_
_entity_poly.entity_id
_entity_poly.type
_entity_poly.pdbx_seq_one_letter_code
_entity_poly.pdbx_strand_id
1 'polypeptide(L)'
;MKTGKSTKLGLEKFCESGVKSLRGAHIGLVCNQASVDHSLRHAADLLGSLNGINLSTLFGPQHGIRGDVQDNMVETPHAKDSETGLPVYSLY
;
A
#
# COMPACT_ATOMS: atom_id res chain seq x y z
N MET A 1 9.13 30.66 7.93
CA MET A 1 8.53 29.66 7.03
C MET A 1 9.64 28.85 6.38
N LYS A 2 9.70 27.53 6.58
CA LYS A 2 10.66 26.69 5.85
C LYS A 2 10.19 26.55 4.42
N THR A 3 10.77 27.33 3.52
CA THR A 3 10.66 27.18 2.06
C THR A 3 11.53 26.00 1.61
N GLY A 4 11.22 24.79 2.09
CA GLY A 4 11.83 23.57 1.58
C GLY A 4 11.16 23.20 0.25
N LYS A 5 11.93 22.84 -0.77
CA LYS A 5 11.37 22.17 -1.95
C LYS A 5 10.57 20.96 -1.48
N SER A 6 9.29 20.91 -1.82
CA SER A 6 8.45 19.74 -1.56
C SER A 6 8.94 18.59 -2.45
N THR A 7 9.41 17.51 -1.82
CA THR A 7 9.78 16.28 -2.52
C THR A 7 8.51 15.56 -2.92
N LYS A 8 8.35 15.23 -4.19
CA LYS A 8 7.24 14.39 -4.63
C LYS A 8 7.55 12.92 -4.39
N LEU A 9 6.65 12.19 -3.73
CA LEU A 9 6.87 10.78 -3.40
C LEU A 9 6.78 9.90 -4.67
N GLY A 10 7.47 8.75 -4.63
CA GLY A 10 7.39 7.76 -5.70
C GLY A 10 5.95 7.28 -5.93
N LEU A 11 5.20 7.06 -4.84
CA LEU A 11 3.79 6.68 -4.86
C LEU A 11 2.93 7.68 -5.65
N GLU A 12 3.12 8.97 -5.42
CA GLU A 12 2.33 10.01 -6.10
C GLU A 12 2.66 10.09 -7.59
N LYS A 13 3.95 9.99 -7.94
CA LYS A 13 4.37 9.91 -9.35
C LYS A 13 3.79 8.67 -10.03
N PHE A 14 3.73 7.55 -9.33
CA PHE A 14 3.15 6.31 -9.83
C PHE A 14 1.66 6.48 -10.11
N CYS A 15 0.90 7.05 -9.16
CA CYS A 15 -0.54 7.25 -9.29
C CYS A 15 -0.91 8.20 -10.44
N GLU A 16 -0.10 9.23 -10.70
CA GLU A 16 -0.34 10.16 -11.81
C GLU A 16 -0.02 9.56 -13.17
N SER A 17 1.08 8.82 -13.27
CA SER A 17 1.57 8.33 -14.56
C SER A 17 0.93 7.01 -14.96
N GLY A 18 0.30 6.29 -14.01
CA GLY A 18 -0.46 5.05 -14.23
C GLY A 18 0.29 4.09 -15.13
N VAL A 19 1.16 3.25 -14.57
CA VAL A 19 2.21 2.61 -15.35
C VAL A 19 1.62 1.79 -16.50
N LYS A 20 1.73 2.32 -17.72
CA LYS A 20 1.27 1.65 -18.95
C LYS A 20 1.87 0.24 -19.06
N SER A 21 3.07 0.04 -18.52
CA SER A 21 3.76 -1.25 -18.50
C SER A 21 3.15 -2.29 -17.56
N LEU A 22 2.28 -1.89 -16.63
CA LEU A 22 1.60 -2.79 -15.69
C LEU A 22 0.15 -3.07 -16.08
N ARG A 23 -0.32 -2.53 -17.22
CA ARG A 23 -1.67 -2.77 -17.72
C ARG A 23 -1.90 -4.27 -17.95
N GLY A 24 -2.92 -4.81 -17.32
CA GLY A 24 -3.29 -6.23 -17.42
C GLY A 24 -2.46 -7.17 -16.53
N ALA A 25 -1.44 -6.67 -15.83
CA ALA A 25 -0.71 -7.45 -14.84
C ALA A 25 -1.48 -7.50 -13.51
N HIS A 26 -1.40 -8.63 -12.82
CA HIS A 26 -1.81 -8.75 -11.42
C HIS A 26 -0.70 -8.18 -10.53
N ILE A 27 -1.04 -7.23 -9.67
CA ILE A 27 -0.08 -6.50 -8.85
C ILE A 27 -0.22 -6.94 -7.39
N GLY A 28 0.90 -7.37 -6.81
CA GLY A 28 1.07 -7.51 -5.37
C GLY A 28 1.73 -6.26 -4.79
N LEU A 29 1.18 -5.69 -3.71
CA LEU A 29 1.77 -4.55 -3.02
C LEU A 29 2.40 -4.98 -1.70
N VAL A 30 3.70 -4.72 -1.54
CA VAL A 30 4.36 -4.78 -0.24
C VAL A 30 4.24 -3.40 0.41
N CYS A 31 3.57 -3.32 1.55
CA CYS A 31 3.33 -2.05 2.23
C CYS A 31 3.24 -2.21 3.75
N ASN A 32 3.30 -1.08 4.43
CA ASN A 32 3.09 -0.93 5.87
C ASN A 32 2.35 0.38 6.14
N GLN A 33 2.05 0.67 7.40
CA GLN A 33 1.29 1.85 7.80
C GLN A 33 1.89 3.19 7.35
N ALA A 34 3.21 3.25 7.10
CA ALA A 34 3.91 4.45 6.63
C ALA A 34 3.85 4.62 5.10
N SER A 35 3.27 3.67 4.38
CA SER A 35 3.14 3.70 2.93
C SER A 35 2.00 4.63 2.50
N VAL A 36 2.15 5.93 2.75
CA VAL A 36 1.12 6.95 2.52
C VAL A 36 1.59 8.07 1.59
N ASP A 37 0.65 8.80 0.97
CA ASP A 37 0.93 10.04 0.25
C ASP A 37 1.03 11.27 1.18
N HIS A 38 1.27 12.47 0.63
CA HIS A 38 1.31 13.69 1.46
C HIS A 38 -0.03 14.05 2.12
N SER A 39 -1.14 13.45 1.68
CA SER A 39 -2.47 13.58 2.28
C SER A 39 -2.77 12.47 3.29
N LEU A 40 -1.76 11.67 3.65
CA LEU A 40 -1.86 10.52 4.55
C LEU A 40 -2.83 9.44 4.08
N ARG A 41 -3.06 9.32 2.76
CA ARG A 41 -3.83 8.23 2.17
C ARG A 41 -2.91 7.04 1.93
N HIS A 42 -3.33 5.86 2.36
CA HIS A 42 -2.52 4.66 2.24
C HIS A 42 -2.42 4.16 0.80
N ALA A 43 -1.26 3.61 0.44
CA ALA A 43 -0.94 3.18 -0.91
C ALA A 43 -1.91 2.11 -1.44
N ALA A 44 -2.37 1.20 -0.59
CA ALA A 44 -3.34 0.17 -1.00
C ALA A 44 -4.66 0.79 -1.49
N ASP A 45 -5.14 1.83 -0.81
CA ASP A 45 -6.40 2.50 -1.14
C ASP A 45 -6.24 3.32 -2.42
N LEU A 46 -5.12 4.03 -2.54
CA LEU A 46 -4.77 4.78 -3.75
C LEU A 46 -4.71 3.85 -4.95
N LEU A 47 -3.93 2.78 -4.89
CA LEU A 47 -3.76 1.86 -6.01
C LEU A 47 -5.04 1.06 -6.33
N GLY A 48 -5.82 0.68 -5.32
CA GLY A 48 -7.12 0.04 -5.51
C GLY A 48 -8.14 0.94 -6.22
N SER A 49 -7.99 2.26 -6.11
CA SER A 49 -8.86 3.23 -6.79
C SER A 49 -8.45 3.55 -8.24
N LEU A 50 -7.26 3.11 -8.69
CA LEU A 50 -6.74 3.46 -10.02
C LEU A 50 -7.31 2.56 -11.12
N ASN A 51 -7.93 3.17 -12.11
CA ASN A 51 -8.37 2.48 -13.31
C ASN A 51 -7.17 1.94 -14.11
N GLY A 52 -7.24 0.66 -14.52
CA GLY A 52 -6.21 0.02 -15.33
C GLY A 52 -5.08 -0.63 -14.53
N ILE A 53 -5.14 -0.55 -13.19
CA ILE A 53 -4.32 -1.32 -12.27
C ILE A 53 -5.17 -2.46 -11.69
N ASN A 54 -4.63 -3.67 -11.68
CA ASN A 54 -5.26 -4.81 -11.03
C ASN A 54 -4.48 -5.16 -9.76
N LEU A 55 -4.76 -4.44 -8.68
CA LEU A 55 -4.19 -4.74 -7.36
C LEU A 55 -4.90 -5.97 -6.80
N SER A 56 -4.18 -7.08 -6.68
CA SER A 56 -4.77 -8.39 -6.38
C SER A 56 -4.40 -8.94 -5.01
N THR A 57 -3.34 -8.43 -4.38
CA THR A 57 -2.82 -8.97 -3.12
C THR A 57 -1.97 -7.93 -2.40
N LEU A 58 -2.00 -7.99 -1.07
CA LEU A 58 -1.20 -7.15 -0.17
C LEU A 58 -0.24 -8.03 0.63
N PHE A 59 0.94 -7.51 0.92
CA PHE A 59 1.96 -8.16 1.73
C PHE A 59 2.37 -7.22 2.87
N GLY A 60 2.23 -7.69 4.10
CA GLY A 60 2.53 -6.92 5.31
C GLY A 60 3.72 -7.46 6.08
N PRO A 61 4.55 -6.59 6.69
CA PRO A 61 5.57 -7.00 7.67
C PRO A 61 4.92 -7.37 9.02
N GLN A 62 5.74 -7.60 10.05
CA GLN A 62 5.32 -8.08 11.39
C GLN A 62 4.15 -7.31 12.06
N HIS A 63 3.94 -6.03 11.73
CA HIS A 63 2.85 -5.20 12.29
C HIS A 63 1.63 -5.05 11.35
N GLY A 64 1.55 -5.88 10.31
CA GLY A 64 0.54 -5.78 9.27
C GLY A 64 0.69 -4.54 8.39
N ILE A 65 -0.26 -4.34 7.49
CA ILE A 65 -0.23 -3.20 6.56
C ILE A 65 -0.89 -1.94 7.13
N ARG A 66 -1.81 -2.07 8.11
CA ARG A 66 -2.54 -0.95 8.72
C ARG A 66 -2.04 -0.58 10.13
N GLY A 67 -1.10 -1.33 10.70
CA GLY A 67 -0.59 -1.09 12.06
C GLY A 67 -1.59 -1.47 13.16
N ASP A 68 -2.55 -2.34 12.84
CA ASP A 68 -3.60 -2.86 13.71
C ASP A 68 -3.16 -4.09 14.51
N VAL A 69 -1.99 -4.65 14.22
CA VAL A 69 -1.43 -5.81 14.93
C VAL A 69 -0.61 -5.36 16.15
N GLN A 70 -0.99 -5.81 17.35
CA GLN A 70 -0.31 -5.48 18.61
C GLN A 70 1.10 -6.11 18.74
N ASP A 71 1.94 -5.44 19.54
CA ASP A 71 3.38 -5.64 19.77
C ASP A 71 3.78 -6.93 20.54
N ASN A 72 3.05 -8.04 20.37
CA ASN A 72 3.25 -9.24 21.18
C ASN A 72 4.14 -10.31 20.53
N MET A 73 4.92 -9.99 19.48
CA MET A 73 5.78 -10.96 18.77
C MET A 73 5.04 -12.25 18.36
N VAL A 74 3.76 -12.14 18.03
CA VAL A 74 2.97 -13.24 17.47
C VAL A 74 2.99 -13.08 15.95
N GLU A 75 3.25 -14.17 15.22
CA GLU A 75 3.13 -14.19 13.76
C GLU A 75 1.75 -13.63 13.36
N THR A 76 1.73 -12.75 12.36
CA THR A 76 0.47 -12.19 11.89
C THR A 76 -0.16 -13.21 10.95
N PRO A 77 -1.39 -13.73 11.22
CA PRO A 77 -2.02 -14.66 10.30
C PRO A 77 -2.32 -13.96 8.96
N HIS A 78 -2.43 -14.75 7.89
CA HIS A 78 -3.01 -14.23 6.65
C HIS A 78 -4.42 -13.69 6.91
N ALA A 79 -4.73 -12.55 6.30
CA ALA A 79 -5.95 -11.80 6.60
C ALA A 79 -6.59 -11.26 5.31
N LYS A 80 -7.67 -10.50 5.48
CA LYS A 80 -8.31 -9.73 4.42
C LYS A 80 -8.33 -8.27 4.86
N ASP A 81 -7.82 -7.37 4.02
CA ASP A 81 -7.83 -5.94 4.31
C ASP A 81 -9.28 -5.42 4.27
N SER A 82 -9.70 -4.70 5.30
CA SER A 82 -11.08 -4.23 5.44
C SER A 82 -11.47 -3.19 4.39
N GLU A 83 -10.51 -2.32 4.01
CA GLU A 83 -10.74 -1.20 3.10
C GLU A 83 -10.82 -1.67 1.64
N THR A 84 -9.90 -2.56 1.23
CA THR A 84 -9.79 -3.02 -0.16
C THR A 84 -10.47 -4.36 -0.42
N GLY A 85 -10.73 -5.14 0.64
CA GLY A 85 -11.21 -6.52 0.53
C GLY A 85 -10.18 -7.50 -0.06
N LEU A 86 -8.91 -7.10 -0.18
CA LEU A 86 -7.86 -7.94 -0.76
C LEU A 86 -7.23 -8.88 0.27
N PRO A 87 -6.73 -10.05 -0.15
CA PRO A 87 -5.96 -10.91 0.73
C PRO A 87 -4.65 -10.21 1.14
N VAL A 88 -4.32 -10.36 2.43
CA VAL A 88 -3.10 -9.87 3.06
C VAL A 88 -2.28 -11.09 3.48
N TYR A 89 -1.08 -11.23 2.92
CA TYR A 89 -0.13 -12.24 3.36
C TYR A 89 0.91 -11.58 4.27
N SER A 90 1.00 -12.08 5.52
CA SER A 90 2.14 -11.76 6.38
C SER A 90 3.43 -12.32 5.79
N LEU A 91 4.48 -11.51 5.83
CA LEU A 91 5.85 -11.91 5.52
C LEU A 91 6.64 -12.27 6.79
N TYR A 92 5.95 -12.38 7.92
CA TYR A 92 6.47 -12.69 9.26
C TYR A 92 5.55 -13.64 10.01
#